data_AF-A0A954H1Q3-F1
#
_entry.id   AF-A0A954H1Q3-F1
#
_cell.length_a   1.000
_cell.length_b   1.000
_cell.length_c   1.000
_cell.angle_alpha   90.00
_cell.angle_beta   90.00
_cell.angle_gamma   90.00
#
_symmetry.space_group_name_H-M   'P 1'
#
loop_
_entity.id
_entity.type
_entity.pdbx_description
1 polymer ?
#
loop_
_entity_poly.entity_id
_entity_poly.type
_entity_poly.pdbx_seq_one_letter_code
_entity_poly.pdbx_strand_id
1 'polypeptide(L)'
;MTKRAKNGRRSFHHPLRPLLPFRAGIAKTIEGSDFTSAQARLADLHKASEVSSVAAVDRACEHGPKTGWLQPVQLEPKRKAVRNTTTKRRPSDKGFLSMTLAECLQLLDWTGRQIRRDGKLGTIPSDLQPLFGRIGMSPDIWVDCVRRFGKWHSSGVGRPASLRRQSERTGRNRSLNTKLSRQVFA
;
A
#
# COMPACT_ATOMS: atom_id res chain seq x y z
N MET A 1 6.97 -43.90 -19.33
CA MET A 1 5.66 -43.20 -19.30
C MET A 1 5.64 -42.20 -18.14
N THR A 2 5.99 -40.95 -18.41
CA THR A 2 6.17 -39.88 -17.41
C THR A 2 4.90 -39.04 -17.29
N LYS A 3 4.12 -39.25 -16.22
CA LYS A 3 3.00 -38.36 -15.87
C LYS A 3 3.55 -37.07 -15.23
N ARG A 4 3.61 -35.99 -16.01
CA ARG A 4 3.81 -34.63 -15.48
C ARG A 4 2.58 -34.21 -14.68
N ALA A 5 2.74 -34.04 -13.37
CA ALA A 5 1.75 -33.40 -12.52
C ALA A 5 1.53 -31.95 -12.96
N LYS A 6 0.29 -31.61 -13.32
CA LYS A 6 -0.14 -30.22 -13.57
C LYS A 6 -0.09 -29.46 -12.25
N ASN A 7 0.97 -28.67 -12.05
CA ASN A 7 1.05 -27.72 -10.95
C ASN A 7 -0.07 -26.68 -11.10
N GLY A 8 -1.12 -26.84 -10.29
CA GLY A 8 -2.15 -25.82 -10.10
C GLY A 8 -1.50 -24.51 -9.66
N ARG A 9 -1.67 -23.47 -10.47
CA ARG A 9 -1.30 -22.11 -10.10
C ARG A 9 -2.14 -21.71 -8.89
N ARG A 10 -1.58 -21.86 -7.69
CA ARG A 10 -2.11 -21.20 -6.49
C ARG A 10 -1.98 -19.69 -6.73
N SER A 11 -3.12 -19.04 -7.00
CA SER A 11 -3.25 -17.60 -7.07
C SER A 11 -2.85 -17.01 -5.71
N PHE A 12 -1.61 -16.56 -5.59
CA PHE A 12 -1.19 -15.75 -4.44
C PHE A 12 -1.88 -14.38 -4.54
N HIS A 13 -2.97 -14.20 -3.82
CA HIS A 13 -3.56 -12.89 -3.59
C HIS A 13 -2.63 -12.08 -2.69
N HIS A 14 -1.82 -11.20 -3.28
CA HIS A 14 -0.96 -10.27 -2.55
C HIS A 14 -1.79 -9.11 -1.98
N PRO A 15 -1.54 -8.65 -0.73
CA PRO A 15 -2.34 -7.63 -0.03
C PRO A 15 -2.43 -6.25 -0.69
N LEU A 16 -1.71 -6.02 -1.79
CA LEU A 16 -1.72 -4.75 -2.52
C LEU A 16 -2.60 -4.79 -3.78
N ARG A 17 -3.05 -5.98 -4.21
CA ARG A 17 -3.93 -6.16 -5.37
C ARG A 17 -5.32 -5.50 -5.22
N PRO A 18 -5.91 -5.38 -4.01
CA PRO A 18 -7.18 -4.66 -3.85
C PRO A 18 -7.01 -3.17 -3.53
N LEU A 19 -5.81 -2.60 -3.49
CA LEU A 19 -5.61 -1.26 -2.93
C LEU A 19 -5.90 -0.08 -3.88
N LEU A 20 -6.25 -0.33 -5.13
CA LEU A 20 -6.45 0.74 -6.12
C LEU A 20 -7.58 0.46 -7.13
N PRO A 21 -8.86 0.32 -6.72
CA PRO A 21 -9.97 0.33 -7.68
C PRO A 21 -10.22 1.71 -8.30
N PHE A 22 -9.44 2.76 -7.96
CA PHE A 22 -9.33 3.99 -8.76
C PHE A 22 -8.98 3.70 -10.24
N ARG A 23 -8.39 2.53 -10.52
CA ARG A 23 -8.10 2.07 -11.88
C ARG A 23 -9.32 1.78 -12.76
N ALA A 24 -10.51 1.58 -12.21
CA ALA A 24 -11.67 1.19 -12.99
C ALA A 24 -12.63 2.36 -13.31
N GLY A 25 -12.33 3.58 -12.86
CA GLY A 25 -13.24 4.72 -13.05
C GLY A 25 -14.55 4.63 -12.26
N ILE A 26 -14.67 3.68 -11.33
CA ILE A 26 -15.90 3.38 -10.58
C ILE A 26 -16.18 4.45 -9.50
N ALA A 27 -15.15 5.11 -8.96
CA ALA A 27 -15.30 6.10 -7.88
C ALA A 27 -14.47 7.38 -8.11
N LYS A 28 -15.08 8.54 -7.78
CA LYS A 28 -14.44 9.87 -7.92
C LYS A 28 -13.52 10.22 -6.75
N THR A 29 -13.71 9.63 -5.59
CA THR A 29 -12.94 9.90 -4.36
C THR A 29 -12.70 8.61 -3.57
N ILE A 30 -11.89 8.67 -2.52
CA ILE A 30 -11.65 7.52 -1.62
C ILE A 30 -12.96 7.11 -0.92
N GLU A 31 -13.77 8.09 -0.54
CA GLU A 31 -15.06 7.96 0.13
C GLU A 31 -16.06 7.14 -0.71
N GLY A 32 -16.15 7.45 -2.01
CA GLY A 32 -17.05 6.77 -2.94
C GLY A 32 -16.52 5.44 -3.48
N SER A 33 -15.33 5.01 -3.04
CA SER A 33 -14.71 3.76 -3.49
C SER A 33 -15.10 2.60 -2.58
N ASP A 34 -16.29 2.05 -2.83
CA ASP A 34 -16.84 0.94 -2.07
C ASP A 34 -15.90 -0.27 -2.01
N PHE A 35 -15.93 -0.96 -0.86
CA PHE A 35 -15.20 -2.20 -0.60
C PHE A 35 -13.66 -2.07 -0.61
N THR A 36 -13.13 -0.87 -0.36
CA THR A 36 -11.68 -0.68 -0.22
C THR A 36 -11.23 -0.60 1.22
N SER A 37 -10.00 -1.05 1.48
CA SER A 37 -9.37 -0.81 2.77
C SER A 37 -9.16 0.69 3.05
N ALA A 38 -9.03 1.51 2.00
CA ALA A 38 -8.90 2.96 2.15
C ALA A 38 -10.21 3.58 2.65
N GLN A 39 -11.35 3.22 2.05
CA GLN A 39 -12.68 3.62 2.51
C GLN A 39 -12.95 3.11 3.94
N ALA A 40 -12.64 1.85 4.23
CA ALA A 40 -12.80 1.28 5.57
C ALA A 40 -12.03 2.08 6.63
N ARG A 41 -10.78 2.48 6.31
CA ARG A 41 -9.95 3.33 7.16
C ARG A 41 -10.52 4.72 7.33
N LEU A 42 -11.00 5.33 6.26
CA LEU A 42 -11.58 6.66 6.31
C LEU A 42 -12.86 6.70 7.15
N ALA A 43 -13.70 5.68 7.04
CA ALA A 43 -14.92 5.56 7.83
C ALA A 43 -14.65 5.45 9.34
N ASP A 44 -13.67 4.65 9.77
CA ASP A 44 -13.31 4.57 11.18
C ASP A 44 -12.52 5.81 11.65
N LEU A 45 -11.77 6.48 10.76
CA LEU A 45 -11.13 7.76 11.04
C LEU A 45 -12.15 8.88 11.29
N HIS A 46 -13.24 8.95 10.51
CA HIS A 46 -14.32 9.90 10.74
C HIS A 46 -14.98 9.65 12.10
N LYS A 47 -15.30 8.40 12.44
CA LYS A 47 -15.83 8.05 13.76
C LYS A 47 -14.85 8.38 14.89
N ALA A 48 -13.55 8.24 14.65
CA ALA A 48 -12.54 8.59 15.63
C ALA A 48 -12.53 10.09 15.95
N SER A 49 -12.89 10.97 15.01
CA SER A 49 -12.97 12.42 15.25
C SER A 49 -14.09 12.84 16.22
N GLU A 50 -15.06 11.96 16.48
CA GLU A 50 -16.14 12.19 17.44
C GLU A 50 -15.69 11.96 18.89
N VAL A 51 -14.50 11.37 19.10
CA VAL A 51 -14.01 11.00 20.43
C VAL A 51 -12.98 12.00 20.95
N SER A 52 -13.11 12.39 22.22
CA SER A 52 -12.29 13.45 22.85
C SER A 52 -10.90 13.00 23.31
N SER A 53 -10.69 11.69 23.54
CA SER A 53 -9.41 11.16 24.05
C SER A 53 -8.51 10.65 22.93
N VAL A 54 -7.24 11.08 22.94
CA VAL A 54 -6.20 10.63 21.98
C VAL A 54 -6.05 9.11 21.94
N ALA A 55 -6.12 8.44 23.09
CA ALA A 55 -6.02 6.97 23.14
C ALA A 55 -7.24 6.29 22.51
N ALA A 56 -8.42 6.91 22.64
CA ALA A 56 -9.64 6.40 22.03
C ALA A 56 -9.65 6.65 20.51
N VAL A 57 -9.10 7.79 20.05
CA VAL A 57 -8.86 8.05 18.62
C VAL A 57 -7.96 6.98 18.01
N ASP A 58 -6.83 6.66 18.65
CA ASP A 58 -5.91 5.63 18.14
C ASP A 58 -6.60 4.26 18.08
N ARG A 59 -7.35 3.90 19.11
CA ARG A 59 -8.10 2.64 19.17
C ARG A 59 -9.19 2.59 18.08
N ALA A 60 -9.93 3.67 17.87
CA ALA A 60 -10.92 3.74 16.80
C ALA A 60 -10.25 3.61 15.42
N CYS A 61 -9.10 4.25 15.20
CA CYS A 61 -8.37 4.18 13.94
C CYS A 61 -7.80 2.78 13.64
N GLU A 62 -7.14 2.13 14.60
CA GLU A 62 -6.46 0.84 14.39
C GLU A 62 -7.32 -0.38 14.71
N HIS A 63 -8.27 -0.28 15.63
CA HIS A 63 -9.09 -1.39 16.11
C HIS A 63 -10.60 -1.17 15.90
N GLY A 64 -10.96 -0.18 15.09
CA GLY A 64 -12.34 0.14 14.76
C GLY A 64 -13.11 -1.02 14.11
N PRO A 65 -14.44 -0.91 14.01
CA PRO A 65 -15.29 -1.97 13.46
C PRO A 65 -14.91 -2.32 12.01
N LYS A 66 -14.48 -1.35 11.19
CA LYS A 66 -14.10 -1.58 9.79
C LYS A 66 -12.60 -1.81 9.60
N THR A 67 -11.73 -1.33 10.48
CA THR A 67 -10.26 -1.44 10.36
C THR A 67 -9.62 -2.50 11.23
N GLY A 68 -10.30 -3.03 12.24
CA GLY A 68 -9.69 -3.94 13.21
C GLY A 68 -9.15 -5.25 12.65
N TRP A 69 -9.56 -5.66 11.45
CA TRP A 69 -9.02 -6.82 10.72
C TRP A 69 -7.92 -6.43 9.72
N LEU A 70 -7.73 -5.14 9.44
CA LEU A 70 -6.66 -4.63 8.59
C LEU A 70 -5.39 -4.47 9.43
N GLN A 71 -4.25 -4.77 8.81
CA GLN A 71 -2.95 -4.48 9.41
C GLN A 71 -2.75 -2.96 9.54
N PRO A 72 -2.21 -2.41 10.65
CA PRO A 72 -1.97 -0.98 10.78
C PRO A 72 -1.08 -0.42 9.66
N VAL A 73 -1.25 0.83 9.24
CA VAL A 73 -0.42 1.41 8.16
C VAL A 73 0.98 1.71 8.66
N GLN A 74 1.09 2.57 9.66
CA GLN A 74 2.34 3.15 10.10
C GLN A 74 3.21 2.10 10.79
N LEU A 75 4.44 1.87 10.35
CA LEU A 75 5.34 0.88 10.93
C LEU A 75 5.66 1.21 12.39
N GLU A 76 6.08 2.46 12.64
CA GLU A 76 6.40 2.97 13.98
C GLU A 76 5.48 4.15 14.34
N PRO A 77 4.40 3.92 15.10
CA PRO A 77 3.50 4.97 15.54
C PRO A 77 4.15 5.75 16.68
N LYS A 78 3.87 7.05 16.75
CA LYS A 78 4.34 7.90 17.87
C LYS A 78 3.84 7.37 19.22
N ARG A 79 2.62 6.82 19.24
CA ARG A 79 1.98 6.25 20.42
C ARG A 79 1.89 4.73 20.25
N LYS A 80 2.67 4.00 21.05
CA LYS A 80 2.74 2.53 20.98
C LYS A 80 1.66 1.82 21.80
N ALA A 81 1.00 2.53 22.73
CA ALA A 81 -0.02 1.97 23.61
C ALA A 81 -1.14 1.24 22.86
N VAL A 82 -1.58 1.76 21.71
CA VAL A 82 -2.62 1.11 20.88
C VAL A 82 -2.21 -0.27 20.34
N ARG A 83 -0.90 -0.54 20.25
CA ARG A 83 -0.33 -1.80 19.74
C ARG A 83 0.07 -2.80 20.82
N ASN A 84 0.03 -2.38 22.07
CA ASN A 84 0.20 -3.30 23.20
C ASN A 84 -1.04 -4.18 23.38
N THR A 85 -2.20 -3.73 22.88
CA THR A 85 -3.43 -4.52 22.86
C THR A 85 -3.45 -5.42 21.63
N THR A 86 -3.40 -6.72 21.85
CA THR A 86 -3.57 -7.71 20.79
C THR A 86 -5.05 -7.86 20.43
N THR A 87 -5.34 -7.97 19.14
CA THR A 87 -6.68 -8.21 18.64
C THR A 87 -6.79 -9.61 18.02
N LYS A 88 -7.90 -10.31 18.27
CA LYS A 88 -8.19 -11.60 17.61
C LYS A 88 -8.60 -11.44 16.14
N ARG A 89 -8.83 -10.21 15.69
CA ARG A 89 -9.37 -9.91 14.35
C ARG A 89 -8.29 -9.90 13.26
N ARG A 90 -7.00 -9.86 13.62
CA ARG A 90 -5.88 -9.95 12.67
C ARG A 90 -4.70 -10.71 13.25
N PRO A 91 -3.81 -11.29 12.42
CA PRO A 91 -2.66 -12.05 12.90
C PRO A 91 -1.52 -11.20 13.50
N SER A 92 -1.47 -9.89 13.21
CA SER A 92 -0.39 -9.02 13.68
C SER A 92 -0.82 -7.55 13.75
N ASP A 93 -0.39 -6.87 14.82
CA ASP A 93 -0.52 -5.42 15.02
C ASP A 93 0.68 -4.63 14.47
N LYS A 94 1.59 -5.28 13.76
CA LYS A 94 2.75 -4.62 13.17
C LYS A 94 2.34 -3.80 11.95
N GLY A 95 2.76 -2.54 11.87
CA GLY A 95 2.54 -1.74 10.67
C GLY A 95 3.34 -2.20 9.45
N PHE A 96 3.09 -1.61 8.27
CA PHE A 96 3.79 -2.00 7.02
C PHE A 96 4.42 -0.86 6.22
N LEU A 97 4.12 0.41 6.50
CA LEU A 97 4.70 1.56 5.80
C LEU A 97 5.40 2.52 6.77
N SER A 98 6.53 3.07 6.35
CA SER A 98 7.22 4.16 7.06
C SER A 98 6.54 5.52 6.85
N MET A 99 5.22 5.58 6.96
CA MET A 99 4.40 6.79 6.84
C MET A 99 3.13 6.65 7.68
N THR A 100 2.52 7.77 8.05
CA THR A 100 1.26 7.80 8.80
C THR A 100 0.08 7.31 7.95
N LEU A 101 -1.05 7.01 8.61
CA LEU A 101 -2.30 6.72 7.90
C LEU A 101 -2.73 7.89 7.00
N ALA A 102 -2.61 9.13 7.51
CA ALA A 102 -2.99 10.32 6.75
C ALA A 102 -2.13 10.49 5.50
N GLU A 103 -0.81 10.34 5.60
CA GLU A 103 0.11 10.40 4.47
C GLU A 103 -0.19 9.31 3.43
N CYS A 104 -0.51 8.09 3.87
CA CYS A 104 -0.91 7.01 2.97
C CYS A 104 -2.21 7.32 2.22
N LEU A 105 -3.24 7.84 2.92
CA LEU A 105 -4.49 8.24 2.28
C LEU A 105 -4.32 9.42 1.32
N GLN A 106 -3.52 10.43 1.68
CA GLN A 106 -3.18 11.55 0.79
C GLN A 106 -2.45 11.08 -0.46
N LEU A 107 -1.46 10.19 -0.31
CA LEU A 107 -0.74 9.60 -1.43
C LEU A 107 -1.67 8.82 -2.34
N LEU A 108 -2.59 8.03 -1.78
CA LEU A 108 -3.59 7.28 -2.53
C LEU A 108 -4.56 8.20 -3.29
N ASP A 109 -5.08 9.25 -2.65
CA ASP A 109 -5.98 10.22 -3.29
C ASP A 109 -5.27 10.92 -4.46
N TRP A 110 -4.08 11.45 -4.21
CA TRP A 110 -3.28 12.11 -5.25
C TRP A 110 -2.98 11.15 -6.40
N THR A 111 -2.55 9.92 -6.10
CA THR A 111 -2.26 8.89 -7.11
C THR A 111 -3.50 8.56 -7.94
N GLY A 112 -4.67 8.43 -7.31
CA GLY A 112 -5.94 8.21 -8.00
C GLY A 112 -6.28 9.36 -8.97
N ARG A 113 -6.07 10.61 -8.55
CA ARG A 113 -6.23 11.78 -9.42
C ARG A 113 -5.26 11.76 -10.60
N GLN A 114 -4.00 11.36 -10.37
CA GLN A 114 -3.00 11.30 -11.43
C GLN A 114 -3.31 10.22 -12.46
N ILE A 115 -3.81 9.05 -12.06
CA ILE A 115 -4.14 7.96 -12.98
C ILE A 115 -5.29 8.35 -13.92
N ARG A 116 -6.26 9.12 -13.44
CA ARG A 116 -7.40 9.58 -14.24
C ARG A 116 -7.05 10.65 -15.28
N ARG A 117 -5.93 11.34 -15.13
CA ARG A 117 -5.49 12.34 -16.11
C ARG A 117 -4.82 11.64 -17.29
N ASP A 118 -5.32 11.85 -18.50
CA ASP A 118 -4.72 11.29 -19.72
C ASP A 118 -3.46 12.05 -20.15
N GLY A 119 -2.37 11.88 -19.38
CA GLY A 119 -1.02 12.13 -19.89
C GLY A 119 -0.28 13.35 -19.37
N LYS A 120 -0.77 14.06 -18.34
CA LYS A 120 0.05 15.02 -17.57
C LYS A 120 -0.16 14.88 -16.07
N LEU A 121 0.95 14.81 -15.33
CA LEU A 121 0.89 14.93 -13.87
C LEU A 121 0.35 16.31 -13.51
N GLY A 122 -0.59 16.32 -12.59
CA GLY A 122 -1.00 17.53 -11.90
C GLY A 122 0.04 18.02 -10.93
N THR A 123 -0.21 19.23 -10.44
CA THR A 123 0.53 19.80 -9.33
C THR A 123 0.57 18.83 -8.15
N ILE A 124 1.78 18.61 -7.63
CA ILE A 124 2.00 17.84 -6.42
C ILE A 124 1.69 18.78 -5.25
N PRO A 125 0.82 18.38 -4.30
CA PRO A 125 0.61 19.15 -3.09
C PRO A 125 1.93 19.35 -2.34
N SER A 126 2.16 20.54 -1.79
CA SER A 126 3.35 20.88 -1.00
C SER A 126 3.65 19.83 0.09
N ASP A 127 2.59 19.33 0.72
CA ASP A 127 2.68 18.40 1.84
C ASP A 127 3.10 16.99 1.41
N LEU A 128 2.89 16.65 0.13
CA LEU A 128 3.22 15.34 -0.43
C LEU A 128 4.65 15.30 -0.98
N GLN A 129 5.24 16.45 -1.30
CA GLN A 129 6.59 16.52 -1.86
C GLN A 129 7.66 15.92 -0.91
N PRO A 130 7.68 16.22 0.40
CA PRO A 130 8.59 15.56 1.34
C PRO A 130 8.34 14.06 1.50
N LEU A 131 7.11 13.59 1.24
CA LEU A 131 6.78 12.16 1.29
C LEU A 131 7.49 11.39 0.17
N PHE A 132 7.50 11.91 -1.05
CA PHE A 132 8.24 11.31 -2.17
C PHE A 132 9.75 11.23 -1.90
N GLY A 133 10.32 12.27 -1.28
CA GLY A 133 11.71 12.24 -0.80
C GLY A 133 11.98 11.11 0.20
N ARG A 134 11.08 10.90 1.17
CA ARG A 134 11.20 9.80 2.16
C ARG A 134 11.01 8.41 1.55
N ILE A 135 10.08 8.27 0.60
CA ILE A 135 9.85 7.03 -0.14
C ILE A 135 11.06 6.70 -1.03
N GLY A 136 11.81 7.74 -1.44
CA GLY A 136 12.95 7.61 -2.34
C GLY A 136 12.53 7.34 -3.79
N MET A 137 11.41 7.93 -4.22
CA MET A 137 10.93 7.84 -5.61
C MET A 137 10.47 9.20 -6.09
N SER A 138 10.72 9.51 -7.36
CA SER A 138 10.07 10.67 -7.97
C SER A 138 8.56 10.44 -8.15
N PRO A 139 7.75 11.51 -8.12
CA PRO A 139 6.31 11.44 -8.37
C PRO A 139 5.96 10.81 -9.72
N ASP A 140 6.73 11.10 -10.78
CA ASP A 140 6.55 10.53 -12.10
C ASP A 140 6.74 9.02 -12.11
N ILE A 141 7.86 8.57 -11.55
CA ILE A 141 8.20 7.16 -11.45
C ILE A 141 7.15 6.42 -10.61
N TRP A 142 6.68 7.02 -9.51
CA TRP A 142 5.63 6.47 -8.68
C TRP A 142 4.34 6.24 -9.48
N VAL A 143 3.84 7.26 -10.18
CA VAL A 143 2.60 7.17 -10.96
C VAL A 143 2.74 6.14 -12.08
N ASP A 144 3.88 6.11 -12.76
CA ASP A 144 4.16 5.11 -13.79
C ASP A 144 4.18 3.68 -13.23
N CYS A 145 4.82 3.47 -12.07
CA CYS A 145 4.81 2.19 -11.36
C CYS A 145 3.39 1.75 -11.05
N VAL A 146 2.56 2.65 -10.53
CA VAL A 146 1.18 2.33 -10.19
C VAL A 146 0.33 2.07 -11.45
N ARG A 147 0.51 2.84 -12.52
CA ARG A 147 -0.17 2.67 -13.83
C ARG A 147 0.23 1.39 -14.55
N ARG A 148 1.45 0.89 -14.33
CA ARG A 148 1.99 -0.29 -15.04
C ARG A 148 2.21 -1.48 -14.12
N PHE A 149 1.75 -1.42 -12.87
CA PHE A 149 1.99 -2.42 -11.82
C PHE A 149 1.80 -3.87 -12.28
N GLY A 150 0.71 -4.17 -13.00
CA GLY A 150 0.42 -5.52 -13.51
C GLY A 150 1.35 -6.00 -14.64
N LYS A 151 1.95 -5.09 -15.42
CA LYS A 151 2.92 -5.40 -16.48
C LYS A 151 4.36 -5.41 -15.95
N TRP A 152 4.65 -4.64 -14.90
CA TRP A 152 6.01 -4.42 -14.39
C TRP A 152 6.42 -5.38 -13.26
N HIS A 153 5.48 -5.87 -12.46
CA HIS A 153 5.78 -6.62 -11.25
C HIS A 153 5.37 -8.09 -11.28
N SER A 154 5.37 -8.71 -12.46
CA SER A 154 5.17 -10.17 -12.58
C SER A 154 6.22 -11.00 -11.82
N SER A 155 7.38 -10.41 -11.53
CA SER A 155 8.54 -11.12 -10.96
C SER A 155 9.07 -10.56 -9.63
N GLY A 156 8.74 -9.31 -9.25
CA GLY A 156 9.14 -8.69 -7.97
C GLY A 156 9.27 -7.15 -8.02
N VAL A 157 9.25 -6.49 -6.86
CA VAL A 157 9.45 -5.02 -6.70
C VAL A 157 10.46 -4.75 -5.60
N GLY A 158 11.42 -3.86 -5.82
CA GLY A 158 12.31 -3.37 -4.78
C GLY A 158 13.67 -2.94 -5.31
N ARG A 159 14.53 -2.42 -4.41
CA ARG A 159 15.92 -2.08 -4.73
C ARG A 159 16.64 -3.28 -5.37
N PRO A 160 17.45 -3.09 -6.42
CA PRO A 160 18.18 -4.18 -7.07
C PRO A 160 18.99 -5.05 -6.09
N ALA A 161 19.60 -4.43 -5.08
CA ALA A 161 20.33 -5.14 -4.03
C ALA A 161 19.43 -6.03 -3.17
N SER A 162 18.22 -5.56 -2.83
CA SER A 162 17.25 -6.34 -2.05
C SER A 162 16.64 -7.48 -2.86
N LEU A 163 16.38 -7.25 -4.14
CA LEU A 163 15.90 -8.30 -5.06
C LEU A 163 16.95 -9.39 -5.28
N ARG A 164 18.21 -9.01 -5.42
CA ARG A 164 19.33 -9.96 -5.54
C ARG A 164 19.47 -10.82 -4.28
N ARG A 165 19.54 -10.20 -3.10
CA ARG A 165 19.60 -10.92 -1.81
C ARG A 165 18.43 -11.89 -1.62
N GLN A 166 17.23 -11.48 -2.02
CA GLN A 166 16.04 -12.34 -1.94
C GLN A 166 16.10 -13.52 -2.91
N SER A 167 16.62 -13.32 -4.13
CA SER A 167 16.82 -14.39 -5.11
C SER A 167 17.85 -15.41 -4.62
N GLU A 168 18.98 -14.95 -4.08
CA GLU A 168 20.03 -15.79 -3.48
C GLU A 168 19.45 -16.62 -2.32
N ARG A 169 18.68 -15.98 -1.42
CA ARG A 169 18.06 -16.66 -0.26
C ARG A 169 17.01 -17.70 -0.64
N THR A 170 16.31 -17.52 -1.76
CA THR A 170 15.15 -18.38 -2.11
C THR A 170 15.41 -19.37 -3.23
N GLY A 171 16.59 -19.31 -3.87
CA GLY A 171 16.96 -20.14 -5.02
C GLY A 171 16.09 -19.94 -6.26
N ARG A 172 15.20 -18.94 -6.25
CA ARG A 172 14.23 -18.69 -7.32
C ARG A 172 14.60 -17.41 -8.06
N ASN A 173 15.19 -17.59 -9.24
CA ASN A 173 15.42 -16.49 -10.19
C ASN A 173 14.15 -16.22 -10.99
N ARG A 174 13.11 -15.64 -10.37
CA ARG A 174 12.01 -15.07 -11.14
C ARG A 174 12.57 -13.85 -11.84
N SER A 175 12.65 -13.90 -13.18
CA SER A 175 13.15 -12.84 -14.07
C SER A 175 13.09 -11.45 -13.43
N LEU A 176 14.16 -11.11 -12.70
CA LEU A 176 14.24 -9.85 -11.99
C LEU A 176 14.36 -8.80 -13.09
N ASN A 177 13.36 -7.95 -13.26
CA ASN A 177 13.53 -6.81 -14.15
C ASN A 177 14.46 -5.80 -13.45
N THR A 178 15.75 -6.14 -13.42
CA THR A 178 16.83 -5.40 -12.77
C THR A 178 17.04 -4.05 -13.43
N LYS A 179 16.78 -3.93 -14.75
CA LYS A 179 16.76 -2.66 -15.47
C LYS A 179 15.70 -1.71 -14.89
N LEU A 180 14.47 -2.17 -14.72
CA LEU A 180 13.40 -1.35 -14.14
C LEU A 180 13.62 -1.04 -12.65
N SER A 181 14.13 -2.01 -11.90
CA SER A 181 14.44 -1.79 -10.47
C SER A 181 15.55 -0.76 -10.29
N ARG A 182 16.51 -0.68 -11.23
CA ARG A 182 17.50 0.41 -11.27
C ARG A 182 16.84 1.75 -11.62
N GLN A 183 15.93 1.80 -12.59
CA GLN A 183 15.24 3.05 -12.92
C GLN A 183 14.38 3.59 -11.76
N VAL A 184 13.80 2.72 -10.94
CA VAL A 184 12.89 3.11 -9.85
C VAL A 184 13.61 3.36 -8.52
N PHE A 185 14.70 2.63 -8.25
CA PHE A 185 15.33 2.59 -6.92
C PHE A 185 16.86 2.79 -6.93
N ALA A 186 17.44 3.31 -8.02
CA ALA A 186 18.86 3.72 -8.05
C ALA A 186 19.07 5.05 -7.35
#